data_AF-A0A0F8YHS4-F1
#
_entry.id   AF-A0A0F8YHS4-F1
#
_cell.length_a   1.000
_cell.length_b   1.000
_cell.length_c   1.000
_cell.angle_alpha   90.00
_cell.angle_beta   90.00
_cell.angle_gamma   90.00
#
_symmetry.space_group_name_H-M   'P 1'
#
loop_
_entity.id
_entity.type
_entity.pdbx_description
1 polymer ?
#
loop_
_entity_poly.entity_id
_entity_poly.type
_entity_poly.pdbx_seq_one_letter_code
_entity_poly.pdbx_strand_id
1 'polypeptide(L)'
;MTPREAVAVLVAAFRQEKPSRASEDVYVKKLSDIQPALLEATIHRIVDRSKFFPTIAEIRETAAGLAGILPMSSEEAMAIVRKADVEEPKYTRDGKYAYTERFWQWPDDLSPRAMEAISQVLTRLGDPVNDRDGERVFGWETDFKRVYGVAAETVKQTALADLSRAALPEPKKALAEPPARVALPEPVDEAQVERSREMIKAIGENIGQS
;
A
#
# COMPACT_ATOMS: atom_id res chain seq x y z
N MET A 1 -9.83 19.33 1.55
CA MET A 1 -11.16 19.06 0.98
C MET A 1 -12.29 19.09 2.01
N THR A 2 -13.46 19.65 1.68
CA THR A 2 -14.70 19.56 2.49
C THR A 2 -15.50 18.29 2.16
N PRO A 3 -16.41 17.81 3.04
CA PRO A 3 -17.25 16.64 2.75
C PRO A 3 -18.14 16.79 1.52
N ARG A 4 -18.62 18.01 1.24
CA ARG A 4 -19.45 18.27 0.05
C ARG A 4 -18.62 18.16 -1.23
N GLU A 5 -17.41 18.70 -1.23
CA GLU A 5 -16.46 18.55 -2.35
C GLU A 5 -16.10 17.08 -2.57
N ALA A 6 -15.84 16.33 -1.49
CA ALA A 6 -15.55 14.89 -1.56
C ALA A 6 -16.68 14.11 -2.26
N VAL A 7 -17.94 14.34 -1.87
CA VAL A 7 -19.10 13.69 -2.50
C VAL A 7 -19.24 14.10 -3.97
N ALA A 8 -19.01 15.38 -4.30
CA ALA A 8 -19.04 15.84 -5.69
C ALA A 8 -17.99 15.13 -6.57
N VAL A 9 -16.77 14.93 -6.05
CA VAL A 9 -15.71 14.16 -6.74
C VAL A 9 -16.14 12.71 -6.96
N LEU A 10 -16.71 12.05 -5.93
CA LEU A 10 -17.20 10.68 -6.05
C LEU A 10 -18.30 10.55 -7.12
N VAL A 11 -19.29 11.45 -7.11
CA VAL A 11 -20.37 11.46 -8.12
C VAL A 11 -19.82 11.69 -9.52
N ALA A 12 -18.80 12.55 -9.67
CA ALA A 12 -18.17 12.81 -10.96
C ALA A 12 -17.36 11.60 -11.49
N ALA A 13 -16.67 10.89 -10.59
CA ALA A 13 -15.85 9.72 -10.91
C ALA A 13 -16.70 8.48 -11.22
N PHE A 14 -17.78 8.25 -10.47
CA PHE A 14 -18.62 7.05 -10.55
C PHE A 14 -19.96 7.32 -11.23
N ARG A 15 -19.92 7.76 -12.50
CA ARG A 15 -21.11 8.23 -13.27
C ARG A 15 -22.25 7.23 -13.43
N GLN A 16 -21.97 5.95 -13.18
CA GLN A 16 -22.92 4.85 -13.35
C GLN A 16 -23.98 4.83 -12.24
N GLU A 17 -23.62 5.30 -11.04
CA GLU A 17 -24.52 5.43 -9.90
C GLU A 17 -24.88 6.90 -9.70
N LYS A 18 -26.19 7.17 -9.63
CA LYS A 18 -26.73 8.51 -9.38
C LYS A 18 -27.35 8.51 -7.98
N PRO A 19 -26.56 8.77 -6.91
CA PRO A 19 -27.12 8.87 -5.58
C PRO A 19 -28.18 9.97 -5.53
N SER A 20 -29.23 9.75 -4.75
CA SER A 20 -30.22 10.79 -4.51
C SER A 20 -29.61 11.93 -3.69
N ARG A 21 -30.20 13.13 -3.73
CA ARG A 21 -29.76 14.23 -2.84
C ARG A 21 -29.77 13.84 -1.36
N ALA A 22 -30.78 13.08 -0.94
CA ALA A 22 -30.86 12.58 0.44
C ALA A 22 -29.67 11.66 0.76
N SER A 23 -29.27 10.80 -0.18
CA SER A 23 -28.08 9.95 -0.04
C SER A 23 -26.81 10.80 0.08
N GLU A 24 -26.61 11.77 -0.81
CA GLU A 24 -25.45 12.68 -0.75
C GLU A 24 -25.35 13.41 0.60
N ASP A 25 -26.47 13.88 1.15
CA ASP A 25 -26.49 14.55 2.46
C ASP A 25 -26.11 13.60 3.61
N VAL A 26 -26.47 12.32 3.53
CA VAL A 26 -26.00 11.31 4.50
C VAL A 26 -24.49 11.14 4.39
N TYR A 27 -23.92 11.06 3.19
CA TYR A 27 -22.46 10.99 3.01
C TYR A 27 -21.77 12.22 3.62
N VAL A 28 -22.23 13.43 3.28
CA VAL A 28 -21.67 14.67 3.81
C VAL A 28 -21.67 14.69 5.34
N LYS A 29 -22.79 14.30 5.97
CA LYS A 29 -22.90 14.23 7.43
C LYS A 29 -21.98 13.17 8.05
N LYS A 30 -21.78 12.04 7.38
CA LYS A 30 -21.00 10.91 7.92
C LYS A 30 -19.50 11.02 7.67
N LEU A 31 -19.08 11.95 6.81
CA LEU A 31 -17.68 12.23 6.51
C LEU A 31 -17.20 13.54 7.14
N SER A 32 -18.04 14.27 7.86
CA SER A 32 -17.70 15.58 8.43
C SER A 32 -16.73 15.54 9.62
N ASP A 33 -16.55 14.38 10.21
CA ASP A 33 -15.57 14.11 11.28
C ASP A 33 -14.20 13.70 10.75
N ILE A 34 -14.07 13.47 9.43
CA ILE A 34 -12.78 13.18 8.79
C ILE A 34 -12.07 14.50 8.53
N GLN A 35 -10.82 14.60 8.96
CA GLN A 35 -10.03 15.80 8.73
C GLN A 35 -9.85 16.10 7.23
N PRO A 36 -9.84 17.38 6.80
CA PRO A 36 -9.85 17.75 5.39
C PRO A 36 -8.73 17.15 4.52
N ALA A 37 -7.52 17.05 5.06
CA ALA A 37 -6.36 16.49 4.33
C ALA A 37 -6.45 14.96 4.21
N LEU A 38 -6.87 14.29 5.29
CA LEU A 38 -7.10 12.84 5.27
C LEU A 38 -8.24 12.47 4.32
N LEU A 39 -9.33 13.25 4.34
CA LEU A 39 -10.47 13.04 3.46
C LEU A 39 -10.07 13.14 1.99
N GLU A 40 -9.28 14.14 1.63
CA GLU A 40 -8.77 14.33 0.27
C GLU A 40 -7.95 13.14 -0.22
N ALA A 41 -6.95 12.71 0.57
CA ALA A 41 -6.15 11.53 0.26
C ALA A 41 -7.01 10.25 0.15
N THR A 42 -8.03 10.14 1.00
CA THR A 42 -8.98 9.02 1.00
C THR A 42 -9.76 8.96 -0.30
N ILE A 43 -10.34 10.08 -0.74
CA ILE A 43 -11.12 10.13 -1.98
C ILE A 43 -10.25 9.82 -3.19
N HIS A 44 -9.04 10.37 -3.27
CA HIS A 44 -8.11 10.10 -4.36
C HIS A 44 -7.80 8.59 -4.45
N ARG A 45 -7.42 7.98 -3.31
CA ARG A 45 -7.12 6.55 -3.25
C ARG A 45 -8.30 5.67 -3.67
N ILE A 46 -9.53 6.06 -3.34
CA ILE A 46 -10.74 5.32 -3.72
C ILE A 46 -11.01 5.45 -5.21
N VAL A 47 -10.92 6.67 -5.76
CA VAL A 47 -11.12 6.90 -7.20
C VAL A 47 -10.12 6.11 -8.04
N ASP A 48 -8.87 5.98 -7.59
CA ASP A 48 -7.83 5.24 -8.31
C ASP A 48 -8.03 3.72 -8.34
N ARG A 49 -8.78 3.15 -7.37
CA ARG A 49 -8.82 1.70 -7.12
C ARG A 49 -10.19 1.07 -7.23
N SER A 50 -11.25 1.82 -6.91
CA SER A 50 -12.61 1.30 -6.86
C SER A 50 -13.26 1.35 -8.24
N LYS A 51 -14.05 0.31 -8.55
CA LYS A 51 -14.84 0.22 -9.79
C LYS A 51 -16.29 0.67 -9.61
N PHE A 52 -16.78 0.70 -8.37
CA PHE A 52 -18.15 0.99 -7.98
C PHE A 52 -18.20 2.18 -7.02
N PHE A 53 -19.36 2.82 -6.88
CA PHE A 53 -19.51 3.92 -5.94
C PHE A 53 -19.27 3.40 -4.51
N PRO A 54 -18.32 4.00 -3.77
CA PRO A 54 -17.93 3.49 -2.47
C PRO A 54 -19.02 3.76 -1.42
N THR A 55 -19.23 2.80 -0.53
CA THR A 55 -20.03 2.97 0.67
C THR A 55 -19.31 3.86 1.69
N ILE A 56 -20.08 4.45 2.62
CA ILE A 56 -19.51 5.23 3.75
C ILE A 56 -18.52 4.39 4.57
N ALA A 57 -18.79 3.09 4.71
CA ALA A 57 -17.92 2.17 5.43
C ALA A 57 -16.56 2.00 4.73
N GLU A 58 -16.56 1.79 3.41
CA GLU A 58 -15.32 1.68 2.61
C GLU A 58 -14.51 2.97 2.61
N ILE A 59 -15.18 4.13 2.58
CA ILE A 59 -14.50 5.43 2.70
C ILE A 59 -13.80 5.55 4.07
N ARG A 60 -14.52 5.23 5.15
CA ARG A 60 -13.96 5.30 6.51
C ARG A 60 -12.86 4.27 6.74
N GLU A 61 -12.99 3.07 6.20
CA GLU A 61 -11.95 2.05 6.26
C GLU A 61 -10.68 2.52 5.56
N THR A 62 -10.82 3.10 4.35
CA THR A 62 -9.70 3.65 3.60
C THR A 62 -9.03 4.80 4.38
N ALA A 63 -9.81 5.70 4.97
CA ALA A 63 -9.30 6.78 5.81
C ALA A 63 -8.56 6.26 7.06
N ALA A 64 -9.12 5.26 7.74
CA ALA A 64 -8.48 4.65 8.91
C ALA A 64 -7.16 3.92 8.55
N GLY A 65 -7.10 3.30 7.37
CA GLY A 65 -5.87 2.74 6.81
C GLY A 65 -4.81 3.81 6.54
N LEU A 66 -5.20 4.92 5.92
CA LEU A 66 -4.32 6.07 5.65
C LEU A 66 -3.81 6.75 6.94
N ALA A 67 -4.64 6.80 7.97
CA ALA A 67 -4.27 7.30 9.29
C ALA A 67 -3.37 6.33 10.08
N GLY A 68 -3.12 5.12 9.55
CA GLY A 68 -2.30 4.10 10.22
C GLY A 68 -2.92 3.56 11.51
N ILE A 69 -4.25 3.52 11.55
CA ILE A 69 -5.05 2.98 12.67
C ILE A 69 -5.35 1.50 12.43
N LEU A 70 -5.61 1.16 11.17
CA LEU A 70 -5.76 -0.22 10.74
C LEU A 70 -4.38 -0.89 10.61
N PRO A 71 -4.30 -2.21 10.85
CA PRO A 71 -3.09 -2.97 10.58
C PRO A 71 -2.77 -2.94 9.08
N MET A 72 -1.48 -2.99 8.75
CA MET A 72 -1.02 -3.12 7.37
C MET A 72 -1.45 -4.47 6.78
N SER A 73 -1.42 -4.57 5.45
CA SER A 73 -1.72 -5.83 4.76
C SER A 73 -0.73 -6.93 5.11
N SER A 74 -1.14 -8.20 4.90
CA SER A 74 -0.25 -9.35 5.11
C SER A 74 0.99 -9.32 4.20
N GLU A 75 0.88 -8.74 3.01
CA GLU A 75 2.00 -8.55 2.09
C GLU A 75 2.99 -7.50 2.61
N GLU A 76 2.50 -6.36 3.09
CA GLU A 76 3.36 -5.33 3.70
C GLU A 76 4.03 -5.86 4.96
N ALA A 77 3.30 -6.56 5.82
CA ALA A 77 3.85 -7.19 7.01
C ALA A 77 4.94 -8.21 6.66
N MET A 78 4.70 -9.05 5.65
CA MET A 78 5.70 -10.02 5.17
C MET A 78 6.93 -9.32 4.58
N ALA A 79 6.74 -8.22 3.85
CA ALA A 79 7.86 -7.45 3.31
C ALA A 79 8.71 -6.83 4.42
N ILE A 80 8.09 -6.38 5.51
CA ILE A 80 8.80 -5.88 6.70
C ILE A 80 9.56 -7.02 7.38
N VAL A 81 8.92 -8.18 7.58
CA VAL A 81 9.59 -9.36 8.16
C VAL A 81 10.81 -9.77 7.33
N ARG A 82 10.69 -9.84 6.00
CA ARG A 82 11.83 -10.18 5.13
C ARG A 82 12.98 -9.17 5.22
N LYS A 83 12.67 -7.89 5.42
CA LYS A 83 13.69 -6.84 5.55
C LYS A 83 14.32 -6.83 6.94
N ALA A 84 13.54 -7.16 7.97
CA ALA A 84 13.99 -7.20 9.35
C ALA A 84 14.82 -8.45 9.66
N ASP A 85 14.66 -9.49 8.85
CA ASP A 85 15.44 -10.72 8.89
C ASP A 85 16.86 -10.49 8.34
N VAL A 86 17.80 -10.16 9.23
CA VAL A 86 19.18 -9.83 8.89
C VAL A 86 20.10 -11.02 9.10
N GLU A 87 20.91 -11.32 8.09
CA GLU A 87 21.96 -12.34 8.10
C GLU A 87 23.34 -11.65 8.03
N GLU A 88 24.19 -11.88 9.02
CA GLU A 88 25.53 -11.32 9.09
C GLU A 88 26.59 -12.45 9.12
N PRO A 89 27.43 -12.59 8.08
CA PRO A 89 28.49 -13.58 8.09
C PRO A 89 29.57 -13.17 9.10
N LYS A 90 29.85 -14.04 10.06
CA LYS A 90 30.95 -13.91 11.01
C LYS A 90 32.16 -14.69 10.52
N TYR A 91 33.31 -14.05 10.62
CA TYR A 91 34.60 -14.60 10.22
C TYR A 91 35.50 -14.75 11.44
N THR A 92 36.35 -15.77 11.42
CA THR A 92 37.41 -15.92 12.42
C THR A 92 38.45 -14.81 12.26
N ARG A 93 39.32 -14.65 13.26
CA ARG A 93 40.42 -13.67 13.23
C ARG A 93 41.33 -13.81 12.00
N ASP A 94 41.39 -15.01 11.42
CA ASP A 94 42.20 -15.32 10.22
C ASP A 94 41.45 -15.06 8.90
N GLY A 95 40.25 -14.46 8.95
CA GLY A 95 39.43 -14.13 7.79
C GLY A 95 38.67 -15.32 7.20
N LYS A 96 38.66 -16.49 7.85
CA LYS A 96 37.87 -17.65 7.40
C LYS A 96 36.43 -17.55 7.87
N TYR A 97 35.48 -17.95 7.04
CA TYR A 97 34.07 -18.02 7.43
C TYR A 97 33.92 -18.92 8.67
N ALA A 98 33.21 -18.42 9.69
CA ALA A 98 32.91 -19.15 10.91
C ALA A 98 31.45 -19.64 10.89
N TYR A 99 30.51 -18.71 10.85
CA TYR A 99 29.06 -18.97 10.82
C TYR A 99 28.33 -17.69 10.37
N THR A 100 27.06 -17.82 9.99
CA THR A 100 26.17 -16.67 9.79
C THR A 100 25.39 -16.43 11.08
N GLU A 101 25.51 -15.24 11.64
CA GLU A 101 24.66 -14.79 12.74
C GLU A 101 23.37 -14.21 12.17
N ARG A 102 22.25 -14.47 12.82
CA ARG A 102 20.94 -14.02 12.35
C ARG A 102 20.19 -13.34 13.47
N PHE A 103 19.63 -12.18 13.18
CA PHE A 103 18.91 -11.39 14.17
C PHE A 103 17.85 -10.50 13.51
N TRP A 104 16.89 -10.05 14.33
CA TRP A 104 15.82 -9.17 13.89
C TRP A 104 16.23 -7.70 14.02
N GLN A 105 16.15 -6.95 12.93
CA GLN A 105 16.34 -5.50 12.89
C GLN A 105 15.08 -4.80 12.37
N TRP A 106 14.22 -4.35 13.29
CA TRP A 106 12.94 -3.72 12.93
C TRP A 106 13.11 -2.28 12.42
N PRO A 107 12.30 -1.82 11.45
CA PRO A 107 12.29 -0.43 11.03
C PRO A 107 11.85 0.51 12.16
N ASP A 108 12.53 1.67 12.28
CA ASP A 108 12.23 2.66 13.33
C ASP A 108 10.84 3.33 13.18
N ASP A 109 10.30 3.33 11.97
CA ASP A 109 8.98 3.89 11.65
C ASP A 109 7.83 2.87 11.81
N LEU A 110 8.15 1.63 12.19
CA LEU A 110 7.16 0.58 12.40
C LEU A 110 6.26 0.93 13.59
N SER A 111 4.95 1.00 13.34
CA SER A 111 4.01 1.33 14.42
C SER A 111 3.99 0.25 15.52
N PRO A 112 3.81 0.63 16.81
CA PRO A 112 3.75 -0.34 17.90
C PRO A 112 2.71 -1.43 17.71
N ARG A 113 1.53 -1.10 17.15
CA ARG A 113 0.47 -2.09 16.85
C ARG A 113 0.89 -3.08 15.76
N ALA A 114 1.60 -2.62 14.75
CA ALA A 114 2.11 -3.51 13.70
C ALA A 114 3.20 -4.44 14.24
N MET A 115 4.10 -3.89 15.07
CA MET A 115 5.13 -4.68 15.74
C MET A 115 4.50 -5.76 16.63
N GLU A 116 3.50 -5.40 17.44
CA GLU A 116 2.76 -6.35 18.28
C GLU A 116 2.12 -7.47 17.46
N ALA A 117 1.40 -7.13 16.38
CA ALA A 117 0.77 -8.11 15.51
C ALA A 117 1.80 -9.05 14.86
N ILE A 118 2.92 -8.52 14.37
CA ILE A 118 4.01 -9.32 13.77
C ILE A 118 4.65 -10.24 14.83
N SER A 119 5.00 -9.71 16.00
CA SER A 119 5.61 -10.48 17.10
C SER A 119 4.73 -11.64 17.57
N GLN A 120 3.42 -11.44 17.68
CA GLN A 120 2.49 -12.51 18.05
C GLN A 120 2.48 -13.64 17.01
N VAL A 121 2.53 -13.30 15.72
CA VAL A 121 2.58 -14.29 14.64
C VAL A 121 3.90 -15.05 14.65
N LEU A 122 5.03 -14.35 14.80
CA LEU A 122 6.35 -14.97 14.88
C LEU A 122 6.48 -15.90 16.09
N THR A 123 5.96 -15.50 17.25
CA THR A 123 5.92 -16.35 18.45
C THR A 123 5.13 -17.63 18.21
N ARG A 124 4.08 -17.57 17.40
CA ARG A 124 3.22 -18.72 17.11
C ARG A 124 3.78 -19.66 16.04
N LEU A 125 4.43 -19.11 15.01
CA LEU A 125 4.96 -19.88 13.90
C LEU A 125 6.40 -20.34 14.10
N GLY A 126 7.13 -19.69 15.01
CA GLY A 126 8.56 -19.91 15.18
C GLY A 126 9.37 -19.32 14.03
N ASP A 127 10.64 -19.71 13.98
CA ASP A 127 11.59 -19.15 13.03
C ASP A 127 11.30 -19.58 11.58
N PRO A 128 11.54 -18.69 10.60
CA PRO A 128 11.35 -18.98 9.18
C PRO A 128 12.41 -19.93 8.59
N VAL A 129 13.36 -20.42 9.39
CA VAL A 129 14.47 -21.29 8.96
C VAL A 129 14.56 -22.50 9.87
N ASN A 130 14.95 -23.63 9.28
CA ASN A 130 15.25 -24.85 10.00
C ASN A 130 16.66 -24.76 10.60
N ASP A 131 16.76 -24.71 11.93
CA ASP A 131 18.03 -24.64 12.67
C ASP A 131 19.03 -25.76 12.32
N ARG A 132 18.54 -26.89 11.79
CA ARG A 132 19.38 -28.04 11.45
C ARG A 132 20.16 -27.87 10.14
N ASP A 133 19.55 -27.23 9.15
CA ASP A 133 20.06 -27.16 7.78
C ASP A 133 20.27 -25.72 7.29
N GLY A 134 19.84 -24.71 8.06
CA GLY A 134 19.90 -23.29 7.66
C GLY A 134 18.94 -22.91 6.52
N GLU A 135 18.11 -23.84 6.07
CA GLU A 135 17.18 -23.66 4.96
C GLU A 135 15.84 -23.03 5.39
N ARG A 136 15.25 -22.20 4.53
CA ARG A 136 13.92 -21.61 4.79
C ARG A 136 12.86 -22.71 4.91
N VAL A 137 12.01 -22.60 5.93
CA VAL A 137 10.90 -23.53 6.15
C VAL A 137 9.89 -23.37 5.01
N PHE A 138 9.69 -24.45 4.25
CA PHE A 138 8.75 -24.46 3.12
C PHE A 138 7.33 -24.10 3.59
N GLY A 139 6.68 -23.18 2.88
CA GLY A 139 5.31 -22.75 3.20
C GLY A 139 5.19 -21.77 4.37
N TRP A 140 6.29 -21.46 5.08
CA TRP A 140 6.25 -20.56 6.24
C TRP A 140 5.69 -19.18 5.90
N GLU A 141 6.01 -18.63 4.74
CA GLU A 141 5.48 -17.34 4.31
C GLU A 141 3.96 -17.36 4.09
N THR A 142 3.45 -18.47 3.54
CA THR A 142 2.02 -18.69 3.35
C THR A 142 1.32 -18.79 4.69
N ASP A 143 1.91 -19.53 5.63
CA ASP A 143 1.39 -19.64 6.99
C ASP A 143 1.47 -18.32 7.76
N PHE A 144 2.54 -17.55 7.60
CA PHE A 144 2.68 -16.21 8.15
C PHE A 144 1.54 -15.32 7.65
N LYS A 145 1.36 -15.21 6.33
CA LYS A 145 0.30 -14.37 5.74
C LYS A 145 -1.08 -14.79 6.22
N ARG A 146 -1.33 -16.09 6.35
CA ARG A 146 -2.60 -16.63 6.84
C ARG A 146 -2.85 -16.28 8.31
N VAL A 147 -1.88 -16.54 9.19
CA VAL A 147 -2.01 -16.29 10.63
C VAL A 147 -2.06 -14.78 10.92
N TYR A 148 -1.22 -14.00 10.25
CA TYR A 148 -1.24 -12.55 10.34
C TYR A 148 -2.57 -11.98 9.84
N GLY A 149 -3.14 -12.50 8.75
CA GLY A 149 -4.44 -12.06 8.26
C GLY A 149 -5.56 -12.18 9.30
N VAL A 150 -5.58 -13.29 10.06
CA VAL A 150 -6.56 -13.49 11.15
C VAL A 150 -6.32 -12.51 12.31
N ALA A 151 -5.06 -12.30 12.70
CA ALA A 151 -4.71 -11.35 13.75
C ALA A 151 -5.05 -9.90 13.36
N ALA A 152 -4.72 -9.52 12.13
CA ALA A 152 -5.01 -8.21 11.57
C ALA A 152 -6.52 -7.95 11.48
N GLU A 153 -7.32 -8.94 11.08
CA GLU A 153 -8.77 -8.78 11.05
C GLU A 153 -9.36 -8.56 12.45
N THR A 154 -8.82 -9.24 13.46
CA THR A 154 -9.22 -9.04 14.86
C THR A 154 -8.91 -7.60 15.32
N VAL A 155 -7.69 -7.13 15.07
CA VAL A 155 -7.28 -5.75 15.40
C VAL A 155 -8.11 -4.72 14.63
N LYS A 156 -8.40 -4.98 13.35
CA LYS A 156 -9.26 -4.13 12.52
C LYS A 156 -10.66 -4.01 13.11
N GLN A 157 -11.28 -5.12 13.52
CA GLN A 157 -12.63 -5.10 14.12
C GLN A 157 -12.66 -4.28 15.42
N THR A 158 -11.67 -4.45 16.29
CA THR A 158 -11.55 -3.63 17.51
C THR A 158 -11.34 -2.15 17.18
N ALA A 159 -10.42 -1.84 16.27
CA ALA A 159 -10.10 -0.46 15.91
C ALA A 159 -11.28 0.27 15.23
N LEU A 160 -12.04 -0.42 14.37
CA LEU A 160 -13.24 0.14 13.75
C LEU A 160 -14.37 0.35 14.77
N ALA A 161 -14.51 -0.55 15.76
CA ALA A 161 -15.46 -0.37 16.85
C ALA A 161 -15.13 0.89 17.69
N ASP A 162 -13.84 1.14 17.98
CA ASP A 162 -13.40 2.33 18.70
C ASP A 162 -13.59 3.62 17.88
N LEU A 163 -13.29 3.57 16.58
CA LEU A 163 -13.45 4.69 15.66
C LEU A 163 -14.91 5.10 15.43
N SER A 164 -15.87 4.19 15.60
CA SER A 164 -17.29 4.55 15.53
C SER A 164 -17.71 5.59 16.59
N ARG A 165 -16.84 5.85 17.59
CA ARG A 165 -17.07 6.76 18.72
C ARG A 165 -16.19 8.02 18.72
N ALA A 166 -15.21 8.13 17.82
CA ALA A 166 -14.20 9.19 17.85
C ALA A 166 -13.91 9.79 16.45
N ALA A 167 -13.44 11.04 16.42
CA ALA A 167 -12.98 11.68 15.18
C ALA A 167 -11.67 11.03 14.69
N LEU A 168 -11.49 10.97 13.36
CA LEU A 168 -10.28 10.39 12.77
C LEU A 168 -9.07 11.33 12.95
N PRO A 169 -7.91 10.80 13.37
CA PRO A 169 -6.67 11.56 13.54
C PRO A 169 -6.05 11.96 12.20
N GLU A 170 -5.03 12.82 12.26
CA GLU A 170 -4.22 13.25 11.11
C GLU A 170 -3.58 12.04 10.39
N PRO A 171 -3.36 12.13 9.06
CA PRO A 171 -2.60 11.10 8.34
C PRO A 171 -1.17 11.00 8.88
N LYS A 172 -0.65 9.78 9.02
CA LYS A 172 0.78 9.61 9.30
C LYS A 172 1.60 10.08 8.09
N LYS A 173 2.75 10.70 8.35
CA LYS A 173 3.68 11.36 7.39
C LYS A 173 3.99 10.60 6.08
N ALA A 174 3.71 9.30 5.98
CA ALA A 174 3.88 8.48 4.78
C ALA A 174 3.04 8.91 3.56
N LEU A 175 2.13 9.88 3.71
CA LEU A 175 1.32 10.45 2.63
C LEU A 175 1.87 11.75 2.02
N ALA A 176 3.00 12.26 2.51
CA ALA A 176 3.53 13.56 2.11
C ALA A 176 4.17 13.59 0.71
N GLU A 177 4.37 12.44 0.06
CA GLU A 177 4.79 12.44 -1.34
C GLU A 177 3.57 12.28 -2.25
N PRO A 178 3.08 13.37 -2.89
CA PRO A 178 2.22 13.18 -4.05
C PRO A 178 2.96 12.29 -5.04
N PRO A 179 2.28 11.33 -5.71
CA PRO A 179 2.93 10.62 -6.81
C PRO A 179 3.50 11.67 -7.73
N ALA A 180 4.82 11.59 -7.99
CA ALA A 180 5.51 12.50 -8.87
C ALA A 180 4.62 12.71 -10.09
N ARG A 181 4.22 13.95 -10.36
CA ARG A 181 3.45 14.28 -11.56
C ARG A 181 4.23 13.64 -12.69
N VAL A 182 3.65 12.62 -13.31
CA VAL A 182 4.18 12.07 -14.56
C VAL A 182 4.20 13.27 -15.47
N ALA A 183 5.40 13.78 -15.75
CA ALA A 183 5.57 14.82 -16.74
C ALA A 183 4.89 14.30 -17.99
N LEU A 184 3.89 15.05 -18.48
CA LEU A 184 3.36 14.79 -19.82
C LEU A 184 4.59 14.66 -20.73
N PRO A 185 4.68 13.60 -21.55
CA PRO A 185 5.79 13.50 -22.48
C PRO A 185 5.85 14.81 -23.26
N GLU A 186 7.05 15.38 -23.35
CA GLU A 186 7.26 16.63 -24.08
C GLU A 186 6.61 16.51 -25.47
N PRO A 187 6.00 17.59 -25.99
CA PRO A 187 5.36 17.57 -27.29
C PRO A 187 6.36 17.01 -28.30
N VAL A 188 5.98 15.87 -28.89
CA VAL A 188 6.82 15.13 -29.82
C VAL A 188 7.21 16.08 -30.95
N ASP A 189 8.51 16.33 -31.11
CA ASP A 189 9.04 17.14 -32.21
C ASP A 189 8.63 16.48 -33.53
N GLU A 190 7.68 17.09 -34.25
CA GLU A 190 7.18 16.61 -35.54
C GLU A 190 8.32 16.40 -36.55
N ALA A 191 9.41 17.17 -36.44
CA ALA A 191 10.60 17.00 -37.29
C ALA A 191 11.39 15.71 -36.97
N GLN A 192 11.24 15.16 -35.76
CA GLN A 192 11.87 13.91 -35.34
C GLN A 192 11.02 12.70 -35.73
N VAL A 193 9.69 12.84 -35.74
CA VAL A 193 8.75 11.84 -36.28
C VAL A 193 8.90 11.70 -37.78
N GLU A 194 9.02 12.82 -38.51
CA GLU A 194 9.15 12.77 -39.96
C GLU A 194 10.49 12.18 -40.40
N ARG A 195 11.58 12.51 -39.70
CA ARG A 195 12.89 11.84 -39.90
C ARG A 195 12.83 10.34 -39.63
N SER A 196 12.07 9.91 -38.62
CA SER A 196 11.88 8.48 -38.33
C SER A 196 11.06 7.77 -39.40
N ARG A 197 10.05 8.45 -39.98
CA ARG A 197 9.27 7.93 -41.12
C ARG A 197 10.10 7.79 -42.39
N GLU A 198 10.93 8.78 -42.71
CA GLU A 198 11.82 8.72 -43.86
C GLU A 198 12.87 7.60 -43.72
N MET A 199 13.42 7.41 -42.51
CA MET A 199 14.36 6.32 -42.24
C MET A 199 13.70 4.94 -42.39
N ILE A 200 12.48 4.75 -41.90
CA ILE A 200 11.73 3.50 -42.06
C ILE A 200 11.42 3.23 -43.54
N LYS A 201 11.08 4.27 -44.30
CA LYS A 201 10.83 4.16 -45.74
C LYS A 201 12.10 3.76 -46.52
N ALA A 202 13.24 4.36 -46.20
CA ALA A 202 14.53 4.03 -46.81
C ALA A 202 15.00 2.59 -46.48
N ILE A 203 14.69 2.08 -45.28
CA ILE A 203 14.96 0.69 -44.91
C ILE A 203 14.04 -0.26 -45.70
N GLY A 204 12.77 0.10 -45.89
CA GLY A 204 11.82 -0.70 -46.68
C GLY A 204 12.18 -0.80 -48.17
N GLU A 205 12.73 0.26 -48.76
CA GLU A 205 13.13 0.28 -50.17
C GLU A 205 14.38 -0.57 -50.47
N ASN A 206 15.24 -0.78 -49.46
CA ASN A 206 16.47 -1.60 -49.60
C ASN A 206 16.24 -3.11 -49.44
N ILE A 207 15.09 -3.54 -48.90
CA ILE A 207 14.75 -4.96 -48.70
C ILE A 207 14.04 -5.54 -49.95
N GLY A 208 13.65 -4.70 -50.92
CA GLY A 208 12.96 -5.11 -52.15
C GLY A 208 13.84 -5.31 -53.39
N GLN A 209 15.16 -5.22 -53.29
CA GLN A 209 16.10 -5.39 -54.43
C GLN A 209 17.19 -6.45 -54.19
N SER A 210 16.90 -7.53 -53.47
CA SER A 210 17.74 -8.73 -53.43
C SER A 210 16.97 -9.97 -53.86
#